data_AF-A0A3M1NKA0-F1
#
_entry.id   AF-A0A3M1NKA0-F1
#
_cell.length_a   1.000
_cell.length_b   1.000
_cell.length_c   1.000
_cell.angle_alpha   90.00
_cell.angle_beta   90.00
_cell.angle_gamma   90.00
#
_symmetry.space_group_name_H-M   'P 1'
#
loop_
_entity.id
_entity.type
_entity.pdbx_description
1 polymer ?
#
loop_
_entity_poly.entity_id
_entity_poly.type
_entity_poly.pdbx_seq_one_letter_code
_entity_poly.pdbx_strand_id
1 'polypeptide(L)'
;MKKLNAFFAEALSRKMGINHEKLANEFKPNKIKCLFIAESYPNNDNNYFYNYISECIPIFYSSIMDVLYNNMYKTFPKKFMLEQFKKDGFFLVDTIIGNIPKGTGLSKKILILKKAYEEHLAIRLNVLEKERCIGKTTPIIILLKPTLLAISNFLKNKNYNIINFKLEKDKYPNEKYTIPFPSGNNTNITAFKSRLKECLKIIGFKK
;
A
#
# COMPACT_ATOMS: atom_id res chain seq x y z
N MET A 1 8.71 13.09 23.06
CA MET A 1 8.22 12.74 21.70
C MET A 1 7.32 11.49 21.62
N LYS A 2 7.30 10.55 22.58
CA LYS A 2 6.39 9.37 22.55
C LYS A 2 4.89 9.67 22.67
N LYS A 3 4.49 10.80 23.26
CA LYS A 3 3.09 11.11 23.61
C LYS A 3 2.20 11.53 22.44
N LEU A 4 2.76 12.15 21.39
CA LEU A 4 1.96 12.66 20.27
C LEU A 4 1.45 11.51 19.36
N ASN A 5 2.28 10.49 19.14
CA ASN A 5 1.89 9.30 18.37
C ASN A 5 0.84 8.44 19.08
N ALA A 6 0.92 8.35 20.42
CA ALA A 6 -0.06 7.61 21.20
C ALA A 6 -1.45 8.29 21.14
N PHE A 7 -1.50 9.63 21.21
CA PHE A 7 -2.74 10.38 21.20
C PHE A 7 -3.49 10.29 19.86
N PHE A 8 -2.78 10.34 18.72
CA PHE A 8 -3.39 10.16 17.39
C PHE A 8 -3.89 8.72 17.17
N ALA A 9 -3.08 7.72 17.54
CA ALA A 9 -3.44 6.31 17.42
C ALA A 9 -4.62 5.91 18.34
N GLU A 10 -4.76 6.56 19.50
CA GLU A 10 -5.78 6.27 20.50
C GLU A 10 -7.12 6.96 20.20
N ALA A 11 -7.09 8.20 19.68
CA ALA A 11 -8.30 8.92 19.24
C ALA A 11 -8.95 8.26 18.02
N LEU A 12 -8.16 7.68 17.11
CA LEU A 12 -8.65 6.89 15.97
C LEU A 12 -9.17 5.50 16.37
N SER A 13 -8.63 4.92 17.46
CA SER A 13 -8.97 3.59 17.95
C SER A 13 -10.31 3.51 18.70
N ARG A 14 -10.77 4.60 19.32
CA ARG A 14 -11.85 4.56 20.32
C ARG A 14 -13.27 4.48 19.73
N LYS A 15 -13.44 4.48 18.40
CA LYS A 15 -14.79 4.51 17.80
C LYS A 15 -15.18 3.31 16.93
N MET A 16 -14.27 2.42 16.52
CA MET A 16 -14.61 1.25 15.69
C MET A 16 -13.56 0.13 15.81
N GLY A 17 -14.00 -1.11 15.95
CA GLY A 17 -13.29 -2.31 15.45
C GLY A 17 -11.77 -2.39 15.66
N ILE A 18 -11.09 -3.07 14.73
CA ILE A 18 -9.66 -3.34 14.78
C ILE A 18 -8.84 -2.03 14.62
N ASN A 19 -7.81 -1.85 15.46
CA ASN A 19 -6.88 -0.72 15.30
C ASN A 19 -5.90 -0.99 14.14
N HIS A 20 -6.27 -0.53 12.95
CA HIS A 20 -5.54 -0.70 11.69
C HIS A 20 -4.10 -0.18 11.77
N GLU A 21 -3.89 0.99 12.38
CA GLU A 21 -2.54 1.57 12.51
C GLU A 21 -1.65 0.75 13.44
N LYS A 22 -2.20 0.25 14.55
CA LYS A 22 -1.47 -0.66 15.45
C LYS A 22 -1.02 -1.92 14.72
N LEU A 23 -1.91 -2.55 13.95
CA LEU A 23 -1.57 -3.74 13.17
C LEU A 23 -0.51 -3.45 12.10
N ALA A 24 -0.64 -2.36 11.34
CA ALA A 24 0.38 -1.99 10.37
C ALA A 24 1.74 -1.77 11.04
N ASN A 25 1.76 -1.07 12.18
CA ASN A 25 3.00 -0.79 12.91
C ASN A 25 3.68 -2.06 13.47
N GLU A 26 2.92 -3.12 13.82
CA GLU A 26 3.49 -4.42 14.23
C GLU A 26 4.42 -5.01 13.15
N PHE A 27 4.04 -4.84 11.89
CA PHE A 27 4.78 -5.35 10.73
C PHE A 27 5.62 -4.29 10.00
N LYS A 28 5.84 -3.12 10.61
CA LYS A 28 6.72 -2.09 10.04
C LYS A 28 8.20 -2.52 10.19
N PRO A 29 8.98 -2.58 9.10
CA PRO A 29 10.41 -2.85 9.20
C PRO A 29 11.18 -1.63 9.73
N ASN A 30 12.33 -1.87 10.35
CA ASN A 30 13.24 -0.80 10.78
C ASN A 30 13.75 0.05 9.60
N LYS A 31 14.01 -0.61 8.46
CA LYS A 31 14.36 0.04 7.20
C LYS A 31 13.44 -0.47 6.09
N ILE A 32 12.73 0.44 5.46
CA ILE A 32 11.83 0.12 4.35
C ILE A 32 12.65 0.13 3.06
N LYS A 33 12.76 -1.04 2.43
CA LYS A 33 13.38 -1.25 1.12
C LYS A 33 12.42 -0.96 -0.03
N CYS A 34 11.11 -1.12 0.20
CA CYS A 34 10.08 -0.69 -0.75
C CYS A 34 8.77 -0.37 0.00
N LEU A 35 8.21 0.81 -0.29
CA LEU A 35 6.96 1.27 0.26
C LEU A 35 5.82 1.11 -0.76
N PHE A 36 4.80 0.37 -0.40
CA PHE A 36 3.52 0.32 -1.12
C PHE A 36 2.58 1.38 -0.58
N ILE A 37 1.90 2.09 -1.47
CA ILE A 37 0.83 3.04 -1.10
C ILE A 37 -0.47 2.55 -1.72
N ALA A 38 -1.44 2.19 -0.89
CA ALA A 38 -2.78 1.78 -1.29
C ALA A 38 -3.80 2.93 -1.12
N GLU A 39 -5.02 2.68 -1.57
CA GLU A 39 -6.10 3.67 -1.59
C GLU A 39 -6.68 3.92 -0.19
N SER A 40 -7.24 2.87 0.42
CA SER A 40 -7.96 2.94 1.70
C SER A 40 -8.04 1.56 2.35
N TYR A 41 -8.45 1.54 3.61
CA TYR A 41 -8.88 0.29 4.26
C TYR A 41 -10.11 -0.31 3.55
N PRO A 42 -10.35 -1.62 3.69
CA PRO A 42 -11.60 -2.24 3.27
C PRO A 42 -12.72 -1.99 4.28
N ASN A 43 -13.97 -1.97 3.81
CA ASN A 43 -15.15 -1.86 4.68
C ASN A 43 -15.30 -3.00 5.71
N ASN A 44 -14.64 -4.13 5.46
CA ASN A 44 -14.64 -5.28 6.35
C ASN A 44 -13.22 -5.46 6.89
N ASP A 45 -13.04 -5.30 8.19
CA ASP A 45 -11.76 -5.43 8.90
C ASP A 45 -11.07 -6.79 8.62
N ASN A 46 -11.84 -7.86 8.38
CA ASN A 46 -11.30 -9.17 8.00
C ASN A 46 -10.52 -9.15 6.69
N ASN A 47 -10.80 -8.16 5.84
CA ASN A 47 -10.12 -7.97 4.57
C ASN A 47 -8.88 -7.08 4.66
N TYR A 48 -8.59 -6.51 5.83
CA TYR A 48 -7.43 -5.64 5.98
C TYR A 48 -6.12 -6.41 5.78
N PHE A 49 -5.16 -5.74 5.13
CA PHE A 49 -3.90 -6.37 4.72
C PHE A 49 -3.12 -6.95 5.90
N TYR A 50 -3.04 -6.21 7.02
CA TYR A 50 -2.32 -6.62 8.23
C TYR A 50 -3.18 -7.35 9.26
N ASN A 51 -4.47 -7.54 9.02
CA ASN A 51 -5.31 -8.31 9.94
C ASN A 51 -5.03 -9.81 9.81
N TYR A 52 -4.08 -10.29 10.62
CA TYR A 52 -3.71 -11.71 10.70
C TYR A 52 -4.56 -12.52 11.68
N ILE A 53 -5.46 -11.87 12.43
CA ILE A 53 -6.38 -12.53 13.37
C ILE A 53 -7.50 -13.22 12.58
N SER A 54 -7.90 -12.62 11.47
CA SER A 54 -8.85 -13.18 10.52
C SER A 54 -8.21 -14.30 9.68
N GLU A 55 -8.90 -15.43 9.55
CA GLU A 55 -8.56 -16.52 8.63
C GLU A 55 -8.88 -16.18 7.16
N CYS A 56 -9.57 -15.07 6.90
CA CYS A 56 -9.83 -14.62 5.54
C CYS A 56 -8.52 -14.30 4.82
N ILE A 57 -8.40 -14.76 3.58
CA ILE A 57 -7.32 -14.43 2.66
C ILE A 57 -7.88 -13.54 1.55
N PRO A 58 -7.78 -12.20 1.69
CA PRO A 58 -8.34 -11.28 0.71
C PRO A 58 -7.61 -11.37 -0.62
N ILE A 59 -8.32 -11.13 -1.73
CA ILE A 59 -7.74 -11.12 -3.08
C ILE A 59 -6.58 -10.13 -3.18
N PHE A 60 -6.71 -8.95 -2.56
CA PHE A 60 -5.65 -7.94 -2.56
C PHE A 60 -4.37 -8.44 -1.85
N TYR A 61 -4.53 -9.02 -0.65
CA TYR A 61 -3.42 -9.60 0.11
C TYR A 61 -2.76 -10.74 -0.67
N SER A 62 -3.55 -11.74 -1.08
CA SER A 62 -3.03 -12.91 -1.81
C SER A 62 -2.38 -12.54 -3.13
N SER A 63 -2.87 -11.51 -3.83
CA SER A 63 -2.25 -11.07 -5.09
C SER A 63 -0.86 -10.47 -4.88
N ILE A 64 -0.65 -9.74 -3.78
CA ILE A 64 0.67 -9.21 -3.41
C ILE A 64 1.59 -10.35 -2.96
N MET A 65 1.09 -11.24 -2.09
CA MET A 65 1.84 -12.38 -1.54
C MET A 65 2.06 -13.54 -2.52
N ASP A 66 1.43 -13.50 -3.69
CA ASP A 66 1.78 -14.39 -4.80
C ASP A 66 2.97 -13.83 -5.58
N VAL A 67 2.99 -12.52 -5.79
CA VAL A 67 4.04 -11.86 -6.59
C VAL A 67 5.38 -11.82 -5.84
N LEU A 68 5.35 -11.46 -4.57
CA LEU A 68 6.43 -11.75 -3.62
C LEU A 68 6.19 -13.21 -3.20
N TYR A 69 7.10 -14.16 -3.02
CA TYR A 69 6.78 -15.47 -2.38
C TYR A 69 5.95 -16.53 -3.13
N ASN A 70 5.55 -16.38 -4.39
CA ASN A 70 5.07 -17.51 -5.23
C ASN A 70 4.00 -18.42 -4.57
N ASN A 71 2.90 -17.86 -4.09
CA ASN A 71 1.77 -18.55 -3.43
C ASN A 71 2.05 -19.20 -2.05
N MET A 72 3.18 -18.93 -1.40
CA MET A 72 3.47 -19.45 -0.05
C MET A 72 2.39 -19.11 0.99
N TYR A 73 1.58 -18.08 0.77
CA TYR A 73 0.45 -17.73 1.64
C TYR A 73 -0.64 -18.80 1.74
N LYS A 74 -0.65 -19.79 0.83
CA LYS A 74 -1.55 -20.96 0.90
C LYS A 74 -1.07 -22.01 1.90
N THR A 75 0.23 -22.01 2.21
CA THR A 75 0.88 -23.01 3.06
C THR A 75 1.12 -22.45 4.46
N PHE A 76 1.45 -21.16 4.56
CA PHE A 76 1.82 -20.54 5.83
C PHE A 76 0.75 -19.60 6.35
N PRO A 77 0.58 -19.50 7.69
CA PRO A 77 -0.33 -18.54 8.30
C PRO A 77 -0.03 -17.10 7.87
N LYS A 78 -1.08 -16.28 7.76
CA LYS A 78 -0.97 -14.86 7.36
C LYS A 78 0.04 -14.08 8.21
N LYS A 79 0.10 -14.35 9.53
CA LYS A 79 1.08 -13.73 10.43
C LYS A 79 2.52 -14.03 10.01
N PHE A 80 2.83 -15.28 9.70
CA PHE A 80 4.16 -15.69 9.24
C PHE A 80 4.55 -14.96 7.95
N MET A 81 3.63 -14.89 6.99
CA MET A 81 3.86 -14.20 5.73
C MET A 81 4.05 -12.68 5.90
N LEU A 82 3.35 -12.05 6.85
CA LEU A 82 3.54 -10.64 7.20
C LEU A 82 4.88 -10.39 7.92
N GLU A 83 5.36 -11.32 8.74
CA GLU A 83 6.72 -11.25 9.30
C GLU A 83 7.78 -11.37 8.21
N GLN A 84 7.58 -12.24 7.22
CA GLN A 84 8.48 -12.31 6.08
C GLN A 84 8.43 -11.03 5.23
N PHE A 85 7.23 -10.45 5.03
CA PHE A 85 7.03 -9.15 4.38
C PHE A 85 7.81 -8.03 5.08
N LYS A 86 7.73 -7.96 6.41
CA LYS A 86 8.55 -7.08 7.23
C LYS A 86 10.04 -7.37 7.07
N LYS A 87 10.48 -8.61 7.21
CA LYS A 87 11.89 -9.03 7.13
C LYS A 87 12.54 -8.64 5.79
N ASP A 88 11.80 -8.78 4.70
CA ASP A 88 12.25 -8.41 3.36
C ASP A 88 12.27 -6.88 3.13
N GLY A 89 11.81 -6.09 4.11
CA GLY A 89 11.83 -4.64 4.09
C GLY A 89 10.65 -4.02 3.33
N PHE A 90 9.56 -4.76 3.14
CA PHE A 90 8.34 -4.23 2.55
C PHE A 90 7.46 -3.60 3.61
N PHE A 91 6.79 -2.52 3.22
CA PHE A 91 5.77 -1.90 4.05
C PHE A 91 4.65 -1.33 3.16
N LEU A 92 3.41 -1.45 3.60
CA LEU A 92 2.21 -0.91 2.96
C LEU A 92 1.55 0.12 3.87
N VAL A 93 1.21 1.28 3.29
CA VAL A 93 0.40 2.32 3.93
C VAL A 93 -0.81 2.65 3.06
N ASP A 94 -1.90 3.05 3.68
CA ASP A 94 -3.10 3.52 3.00
C ASP A 94 -3.09 5.05 2.90
N THR A 95 -3.64 5.59 1.80
CA THR A 95 -3.77 7.04 1.63
C THR A 95 -4.89 7.60 2.51
N ILE A 96 -5.99 6.86 2.62
CA ILE A 96 -7.17 7.23 3.40
C ILE A 96 -7.23 6.38 4.67
N ILE A 97 -7.43 7.05 5.80
CA ILE A 97 -7.81 6.41 7.06
C ILE A 97 -9.33 6.23 7.03
N GLY A 98 -9.79 4.99 6.86
CA GLY A 98 -11.20 4.65 6.72
C GLY A 98 -11.57 4.22 5.30
N ASN A 99 -12.82 4.42 4.90
CA ASN A 99 -13.39 3.86 3.68
C ASN A 99 -13.88 4.93 2.71
N ILE A 100 -13.76 4.67 1.41
CA ILE A 100 -14.44 5.45 0.39
C ILE A 100 -15.85 4.88 0.16
N PRO A 101 -16.91 5.71 0.15
CA PRO A 101 -18.25 5.25 -0.13
C PRO A 101 -18.33 4.47 -1.46
N LYS A 102 -19.08 3.35 -1.44
CA LYS A 102 -19.34 2.57 -2.66
C LYS A 102 -20.01 3.44 -3.72
N GLY A 103 -19.68 3.21 -4.99
CA GLY A 103 -20.22 3.99 -6.11
C GLY A 103 -19.56 5.36 -6.30
N THR A 104 -18.55 5.74 -5.51
CA THR A 104 -17.82 6.99 -5.73
C THR A 104 -17.08 6.96 -7.08
N GLY A 105 -17.50 7.81 -8.01
CA GLY A 105 -16.86 7.97 -9.32
C GLY A 105 -15.41 8.45 -9.23
N LEU A 106 -14.64 8.20 -10.29
CA LEU A 106 -13.18 8.42 -10.32
C LEU A 106 -12.78 9.86 -9.95
N SER A 107 -13.43 10.87 -10.52
CA SER A 107 -13.08 12.28 -10.28
C SER A 107 -13.25 12.67 -8.80
N LYS A 108 -14.36 12.25 -8.18
CA LYS A 108 -14.61 12.48 -6.76
C LYS A 108 -13.63 11.70 -5.87
N LYS A 109 -13.32 10.45 -6.25
CA LYS A 109 -12.33 9.62 -5.56
C LYS A 109 -10.94 10.29 -5.58
N ILE A 110 -10.53 10.87 -6.71
CA ILE A 110 -9.27 11.61 -6.82
C ILE A 110 -9.25 12.81 -5.86
N LEU A 111 -10.32 13.60 -5.78
CA LEU A 111 -10.39 14.74 -4.86
C LEU A 111 -10.26 14.31 -3.38
N ILE A 112 -10.97 13.24 -2.99
CA ILE A 112 -10.88 12.68 -1.63
C ILE A 112 -9.45 12.23 -1.32
N LEU A 113 -8.80 11.53 -2.26
CA LEU A 113 -7.43 11.05 -2.09
C LEU A 113 -6.41 12.19 -1.99
N LYS A 114 -6.59 13.28 -2.74
CA LYS A 114 -5.74 14.48 -2.62
C LYS A 114 -5.82 15.09 -1.23
N LYS A 115 -7.04 15.27 -0.72
CA LYS A 115 -7.28 15.80 0.63
C LYS A 115 -6.68 14.87 1.69
N ALA A 116 -6.93 13.56 1.59
CA ALA A 116 -6.38 12.58 2.53
C ALA A 116 -4.85 12.50 2.48
N TYR A 117 -4.23 12.77 1.32
CA TYR A 117 -2.78 12.90 1.24
C TYR A 117 -2.27 14.04 2.11
N GLU A 118 -2.86 15.23 2.01
CA GLU A 118 -2.44 16.41 2.76
C GLU A 118 -2.66 16.23 4.27
N GLU A 119 -3.82 15.68 4.65
CA GLU A 119 -4.24 15.53 6.05
C GLU A 119 -3.55 14.35 6.77
N HIS A 120 -3.17 13.29 6.06
CA HIS A 120 -2.73 12.05 6.69
C HIS A 120 -1.44 11.49 6.08
N LEU A 121 -1.44 11.15 4.79
CA LEU A 121 -0.32 10.42 4.19
C LEU A 121 0.98 11.25 4.20
N ALA A 122 0.90 12.56 3.96
CA ALA A 122 2.05 13.46 4.01
C ALA A 122 2.69 13.48 5.40
N ILE A 123 1.87 13.50 6.46
CA ILE A 123 2.35 13.43 7.86
C ILE A 123 3.02 12.07 8.09
N ARG A 124 2.39 10.98 7.66
CA ARG A 124 2.93 9.62 7.81
C ARG A 124 4.27 9.46 7.11
N LEU A 125 4.42 9.95 5.87
CA LEU A 125 5.68 9.92 5.13
C LEU A 125 6.76 10.75 5.83
N ASN A 126 6.42 11.94 6.33
CA ASN A 126 7.35 12.77 7.09
C ASN A 126 7.84 12.06 8.37
N VAL A 127 6.96 11.33 9.07
CA VAL A 127 7.34 10.52 10.25
C VAL A 127 8.33 9.41 9.84
N LEU A 128 8.02 8.66 8.77
CA LEU A 128 8.91 7.61 8.27
C LEU A 128 10.28 8.16 7.83
N GLU A 129 10.35 9.35 7.26
CA GLU A 129 11.62 10.03 6.94
C GLU A 129 12.38 10.44 8.20
N LYS A 130 11.71 11.06 9.19
CA LYS A 130 12.32 11.46 10.47
C LYS A 130 12.87 10.27 11.24
N GLU A 131 12.16 9.14 11.21
CA GLU A 131 12.59 7.86 11.77
C GLU A 131 13.66 7.15 10.91
N ARG A 132 14.10 7.75 9.80
CA ARG A 132 15.05 7.18 8.83
C ARG A 132 14.63 5.83 8.23
N CYS A 133 13.35 5.50 8.33
CA CYS A 133 12.76 4.29 7.76
C CYS A 133 12.74 4.35 6.23
N ILE A 134 12.45 5.53 5.66
CA ILE A 134 12.52 5.82 4.20
C ILE A 134 13.47 6.98 3.92
N GLY A 135 13.88 7.13 2.66
CA GLY A 135 14.56 8.30 2.12
C GLY A 135 14.14 8.57 0.68
N LYS A 136 14.73 9.58 0.02
CA LYS A 136 14.37 9.97 -1.35
C LYS A 136 14.58 8.86 -2.38
N THR A 137 15.58 8.01 -2.14
CA THR A 137 15.90 6.86 -2.99
C THR A 137 15.03 5.63 -2.71
N THR A 138 14.32 5.58 -1.57
CA THR A 138 13.45 4.45 -1.24
C THR A 138 12.38 4.29 -2.32
N PRO A 139 12.32 3.13 -2.99
CA PRO A 139 11.29 2.84 -3.97
C PRO A 139 9.88 2.94 -3.40
N ILE A 140 9.02 3.70 -4.07
CA ILE A 140 7.59 3.79 -3.78
C ILE A 140 6.80 3.19 -4.95
N ILE A 141 5.95 2.21 -4.66
CA ILE A 141 5.00 1.62 -5.61
C ILE A 141 3.59 2.04 -5.17
N ILE A 142 2.92 2.82 -6.00
CA ILE A 142 1.54 3.25 -5.76
C ILE A 142 0.62 2.22 -6.40
N LEU A 143 -0.20 1.62 -5.56
CA LEU A 143 -1.20 0.65 -5.94
C LEU A 143 -2.47 1.40 -6.33
N LEU A 144 -3.10 0.98 -7.43
CA LEU A 144 -4.36 1.49 -7.95
C LEU A 144 -4.26 2.82 -8.71
N LYS A 145 -4.96 2.87 -9.84
CA LYS A 145 -5.03 4.04 -10.72
C LYS A 145 -5.51 5.32 -10.02
N PRO A 146 -6.59 5.32 -9.22
CA PRO A 146 -7.06 6.55 -8.56
C PRO A 146 -6.02 7.15 -7.64
N THR A 147 -5.34 6.31 -6.84
CA THR A 147 -4.27 6.72 -5.92
C THR A 147 -3.12 7.36 -6.69
N LEU A 148 -2.63 6.70 -7.76
CA LEU A 148 -1.55 7.24 -8.58
C LEU A 148 -1.88 8.61 -9.17
N LEU A 149 -3.08 8.75 -9.75
CA LEU A 149 -3.53 10.02 -10.34
C LEU A 149 -3.68 11.12 -9.30
N ALA A 150 -4.09 10.78 -8.09
CA ALA A 150 -4.30 11.75 -7.02
C ALA A 150 -2.97 12.26 -6.42
N ILE A 151 -2.04 11.36 -6.08
CA ILE A 151 -0.93 11.71 -5.18
C ILE A 151 0.43 11.87 -5.88
N SER A 152 0.57 11.37 -7.11
CA SER A 152 1.89 11.25 -7.73
C SER A 152 2.61 12.57 -7.96
N ASN A 153 1.88 13.65 -8.30
CA ASN A 153 2.48 14.97 -8.46
C ASN A 153 3.03 15.51 -7.14
N PHE A 154 2.33 15.31 -6.01
CA PHE A 154 2.83 15.72 -4.71
C PHE A 154 4.11 14.97 -4.32
N LEU A 155 4.14 13.66 -4.58
CA LEU A 155 5.31 12.83 -4.30
C LEU A 155 6.50 13.18 -5.21
N LYS A 156 6.25 13.49 -6.49
CA LYS A 156 7.27 14.00 -7.44
C LYS A 156 7.86 15.32 -6.96
N ASN A 157 7.02 16.27 -6.57
CA ASN A 157 7.47 17.58 -6.07
C ASN A 157 8.33 17.46 -4.80
N LYS A 158 8.15 16.37 -4.03
CA LYS A 158 8.98 16.03 -2.87
C LYS A 158 10.19 15.14 -3.20
N ASN A 159 10.48 14.90 -4.48
CA ASN A 159 11.58 14.09 -4.98
C ASN A 159 11.58 12.62 -4.49
N TYR A 160 10.41 12.02 -4.30
CA TYR A 160 10.34 10.59 -3.99
C TYR A 160 10.52 9.72 -5.25
N ASN A 161 11.20 8.58 -5.08
CA ASN A 161 11.43 7.60 -6.14
C ASN A 161 10.18 6.74 -6.43
N ILE A 162 9.28 7.25 -7.27
CA ILE A 162 8.05 6.56 -7.67
C ILE A 162 8.34 5.60 -8.83
N ILE A 163 8.19 4.30 -8.57
CA ILE A 163 8.55 3.23 -9.52
C ILE A 163 7.53 3.09 -10.65
N ASN A 164 6.27 3.42 -10.41
CA ASN A 164 5.21 3.38 -11.43
C ASN A 164 5.63 4.09 -12.73
N PHE A 165 6.36 5.21 -12.65
CA PHE A 165 6.78 6.02 -13.80
C PHE A 165 7.96 5.45 -14.60
N LYS A 166 8.58 4.39 -14.09
CA LYS A 166 9.68 3.68 -14.75
C LYS A 166 9.19 2.46 -15.54
N LEU A 167 7.88 2.18 -15.51
CA LEU A 167 7.27 1.19 -16.39
C LEU A 167 7.41 1.66 -17.85
N GLU A 168 7.87 0.76 -18.72
CA GLU A 168 8.15 1.06 -20.13
C GLU A 168 6.91 1.63 -20.83
N LYS A 169 7.09 2.79 -21.49
CA LYS A 169 6.01 3.51 -22.18
C LYS A 169 5.47 2.75 -23.38
N ASP A 170 6.27 1.85 -23.97
CA ASP A 170 5.99 1.23 -25.26
C ASP A 170 5.11 -0.03 -25.14
N LYS A 171 5.05 -0.61 -23.94
CA LYS A 171 4.29 -1.85 -23.69
C LYS A 171 2.81 -1.60 -23.37
N TYR A 172 2.42 -0.38 -22.97
CA TYR A 172 1.05 -0.06 -22.52
C TYR A 172 0.63 1.39 -22.80
N PRO A 173 0.32 1.74 -24.07
CA PRO A 173 0.14 3.13 -24.50
C PRO A 173 -1.01 3.89 -23.79
N ASN A 174 -2.06 3.20 -23.35
CA ASN A 174 -3.28 3.80 -22.76
C ASN A 174 -3.36 3.70 -21.23
N GLU A 175 -2.41 3.02 -20.57
CA GLU A 175 -2.43 2.73 -19.13
C GLU A 175 -1.04 2.88 -18.49
N LYS A 176 -0.28 3.88 -18.95
CA LYS A 176 1.19 3.85 -18.92
C LYS A 176 1.86 3.59 -17.56
N TYR A 177 1.19 3.73 -16.41
CA TYR A 177 1.85 3.64 -15.10
C TYR A 177 1.00 2.95 -14.00
N THR A 178 -0.17 2.42 -14.35
CA THR A 178 -1.17 2.03 -13.35
C THR A 178 -1.14 0.53 -13.05
N ILE A 179 -1.24 0.20 -11.76
CA ILE A 179 -1.53 -1.15 -11.31
C ILE A 179 -3.05 -1.24 -11.09
N PRO A 180 -3.81 -2.06 -11.84
CA PRO A 180 -5.27 -2.15 -11.69
C PRO A 180 -5.65 -2.79 -10.35
N PHE A 181 -6.88 -2.61 -9.85
CA PHE A 181 -7.29 -3.34 -8.63
C PHE A 181 -7.47 -4.83 -8.93
N PRO A 182 -6.92 -5.75 -8.13
CA PRO A 182 -7.17 -7.18 -8.28
C PRO A 182 -8.60 -7.47 -7.78
N SER A 183 -9.58 -7.26 -8.66
CA SER A 183 -10.98 -7.63 -8.42
C SER A 183 -11.21 -9.11 -8.74
N GLY A 184 -12.36 -9.66 -8.35
CA GLY A 184 -12.66 -11.10 -8.47
C GLY A 184 -12.66 -11.71 -9.88
N ASN A 185 -12.33 -10.96 -10.94
CA ASN A 185 -12.12 -11.52 -12.27
C ASN A 185 -10.64 -11.83 -12.52
N ASN A 186 -10.37 -12.95 -13.22
CA ASN A 186 -9.00 -13.43 -13.44
C ASN A 186 -8.14 -12.46 -14.27
N THR A 187 -8.76 -11.69 -15.18
CA THR A 187 -8.06 -10.71 -16.02
C THR A 187 -7.42 -9.61 -15.19
N ASN A 188 -8.15 -9.01 -14.22
CA ASN A 188 -7.60 -7.94 -13.40
C ASN A 188 -6.56 -8.44 -12.41
N ILE A 189 -6.72 -9.65 -11.87
CA ILE A 189 -5.70 -10.29 -11.01
C ILE A 189 -4.40 -10.51 -11.80
N THR A 190 -4.51 -11.05 -13.01
CA THR A 190 -3.35 -11.29 -13.88
C THR A 190 -2.64 -9.99 -14.24
N ALA A 191 -3.39 -8.96 -14.62
CA ALA A 191 -2.84 -7.65 -14.92
C ALA A 191 -2.18 -7.00 -13.68
N PHE A 192 -2.82 -7.07 -12.50
CA PHE A 192 -2.24 -6.60 -11.24
C PHE A 192 -0.89 -7.26 -10.98
N LYS A 193 -0.86 -8.61 -11.02
CA LYS A 193 0.35 -9.39 -10.73
C LYS A 193 1.46 -9.09 -11.74
N SER A 194 1.13 -9.00 -13.02
CA SER A 194 2.08 -8.67 -14.08
C SER A 194 2.73 -7.30 -13.86
N ARG A 195 1.93 -6.26 -13.63
CA ARG A 195 2.45 -4.89 -13.42
C ARG A 195 3.25 -4.77 -12.13
N LEU A 196 2.80 -5.41 -11.05
CA LEU A 196 3.54 -5.44 -9.80
C LEU A 196 4.89 -6.15 -9.96
N LYS A 197 4.95 -7.27 -10.69
CA LYS A 197 6.21 -7.95 -11.04
C LYS A 197 7.16 -7.04 -11.82
N GLU A 198 6.66 -6.27 -12.79
CA GLU A 198 7.48 -5.31 -13.53
C GLU A 198 8.07 -4.23 -12.61
N CYS A 199 7.27 -3.65 -11.71
CA CYS A 199 7.78 -2.70 -10.70
C CYS A 199 8.86 -3.31 -9.80
N LEU A 200 8.67 -4.57 -9.38
CA LEU A 200 9.62 -5.26 -8.52
C LEU A 200 10.94 -5.59 -9.23
N LYS A 201 10.89 -5.93 -10.52
CA LYS A 201 12.08 -6.11 -11.36
C LYS A 201 12.91 -4.82 -11.42
N ILE A 202 12.26 -3.66 -11.59
CA ILE A 202 12.93 -2.35 -11.65
C ILE A 202 13.72 -2.05 -10.37
N ILE A 203 13.25 -2.52 -9.21
CA ILE A 203 13.94 -2.32 -7.92
C ILE A 203 14.94 -3.43 -7.59
N GLY A 204 15.22 -4.34 -8.54
CA GLY A 204 16.16 -5.43 -8.38
C GLY A 204 15.69 -6.55 -7.45
N PHE A 205 14.39 -6.61 -7.12
CA PHE A 205 13.84 -7.68 -6.31
C PHE A 205 13.77 -8.97 -7.12
N LYS A 206 14.55 -9.98 -6.70
CA LYS A 206 14.58 -11.32 -7.28
C LYS A 206 13.98 -12.30 -6.27
N LYS A 207 12.99 -13.08 -6.71
CA LYS A 207 12.45 -14.25 -6.03
C LYS A 207 12.22 -15.35 -7.04
#